data_AF-A0AAV0WSL0-F1
#
_entry.id   AF-A0AAV0WSL0-F1
#
_cell.length_a   1.000
_cell.length_b   1.000
_cell.length_c   1.000
_cell.angle_alpha   90.00
_cell.angle_beta   90.00
_cell.angle_gamma   90.00
#
_symmetry.space_group_name_H-M   'P 1'
#
loop_
_entity.id
_entity.type
_entity.pdbx_description
1 polymer ?
#
loop_
_entity_poly.entity_id
_entity_poly.type
_entity_poly.pdbx_seq_one_letter_code
_entity_poly.pdbx_strand_id
1 'polypeptide(L)'
;MPINFSSNLSHLNKNLLRVDLSKRYGNLVNGISDIKHHRWFIKIDWIILYNKKLVPPYIPTFTSPSDTHNFESFVEEDASIVCNGVDQTYFADF
;
A
#
# COMPACT_ATOMS: atom_id res chain seq x y z
N MET A 1 -15.86 4.17 14.57
CA MET A 1 -15.49 4.71 13.22
C MET A 1 -15.39 6.22 13.35
N PRO A 2 -14.37 6.88 12.78
CA PRO A 2 -14.24 8.33 12.85
C PRO A 2 -15.46 9.06 12.28
N ILE A 3 -15.80 10.21 12.86
CA ILE A 3 -17.04 10.95 12.51
C ILE A 3 -17.03 11.54 11.10
N ASN A 4 -15.83 11.80 10.56
CA ASN A 4 -15.64 12.38 9.24
C ASN A 4 -15.64 11.34 8.10
N PHE A 5 -15.90 10.06 8.39
CA PHE A 5 -15.96 9.04 7.35
C PHE A 5 -17.29 9.10 6.61
N SER A 6 -17.24 9.10 5.28
CA SER A 6 -18.45 8.94 4.47
C SER A 6 -19.10 7.58 4.76
N SER A 7 -20.43 7.49 4.54
CA SER A 7 -21.17 6.23 4.71
C SER A 7 -20.57 5.08 3.89
N ASN A 8 -20.21 5.36 2.62
CA ASN A 8 -19.55 4.38 1.76
C ASN A 8 -18.19 3.93 2.32
N LEU A 9 -17.36 4.85 2.83
CA LEU A 9 -16.07 4.48 3.44
C LEU A 9 -16.27 3.63 4.70
N SER A 10 -17.24 4.00 5.53
CA SER A 10 -17.58 3.25 6.75
C SER A 10 -18.07 1.85 6.42
N HIS A 11 -18.89 1.70 5.38
CA HIS A 11 -19.39 0.40 4.93
C HIS A 11 -18.26 -0.48 4.36
N LEU A 12 -17.38 0.08 3.53
CA LEU A 12 -16.22 -0.63 3.00
C LEU A 12 -15.33 -1.15 4.14
N ASN A 13 -14.96 -0.28 5.08
CA ASN A 13 -14.12 -0.64 6.23
C ASN A 13 -14.72 -1.75 7.08
N LYS A 14 -16.04 -1.73 7.34
CA LYS A 14 -16.70 -2.81 8.08
C LYS A 14 -16.58 -4.17 7.38
N ASN A 15 -16.55 -4.20 6.05
CA ASN A 15 -16.46 -5.43 5.28
C ASN A 15 -15.02 -5.89 5.02
N LEU A 16 -14.06 -4.96 4.99
CA LEU A 16 -12.61 -5.27 4.96
C LEU A 16 -12.10 -5.75 6.33
N LEU A 17 -12.54 -5.11 7.41
CA LEU A 17 -12.10 -5.38 8.78
C LEU A 17 -13.05 -6.33 9.51
N ARG A 18 -13.66 -7.28 8.78
CA ARG A 18 -14.47 -8.35 9.41
C ARG A 18 -13.57 -9.28 10.21
N VAL A 19 -13.97 -9.56 11.45
CA VAL A 19 -13.34 -10.57 12.32
C VAL A 19 -13.47 -11.96 11.69
N ASP A 20 -14.69 -12.30 11.26
CA ASP A 20 -14.98 -13.54 10.54
C ASP A 20 -14.43 -13.46 9.10
N LEU A 21 -13.41 -14.28 8.81
CA LEU A 21 -12.74 -14.34 7.52
C LEU A 21 -13.69 -14.75 6.39
N SER A 22 -14.67 -15.61 6.66
CA SER A 22 -15.62 -16.09 5.65
C SER A 22 -16.57 -14.98 5.15
N LYS A 23 -16.62 -13.86 5.87
CA LYS A 23 -17.45 -12.68 5.54
C LYS A 23 -16.62 -11.48 5.07
N ARG A 24 -15.29 -11.61 5.04
CA ARG A 24 -14.39 -10.52 4.70
C ARG A 24 -14.34 -10.33 3.18
N TYR A 25 -14.51 -9.10 2.73
CA TYR A 25 -14.30 -8.76 1.30
C TYR A 25 -12.90 -9.16 0.85
N GLY A 26 -12.78 -9.66 -0.37
CA GLY A 26 -11.56 -10.30 -0.87
C GLY A 26 -11.52 -11.81 -0.64
N ASN A 27 -12.31 -12.34 0.31
CA ASN A 27 -12.38 -13.77 0.63
C ASN A 27 -13.77 -14.40 0.35
N LEU A 28 -14.70 -13.63 -0.19
CA LEU A 28 -16.01 -14.13 -0.64
C LEU A 28 -15.90 -14.76 -2.03
N VAL A 29 -17.00 -15.33 -2.52
CA VAL A 29 -17.08 -15.96 -3.86
C VAL A 29 -16.64 -15.01 -4.99
N ASN A 30 -16.93 -13.72 -4.88
CA ASN A 30 -16.53 -12.73 -5.88
C ASN A 30 -15.09 -12.21 -5.69
N GLY A 31 -14.41 -12.62 -4.61
CA GLY A 31 -13.04 -12.23 -4.28
C GLY A 31 -12.82 -10.72 -4.31
N ILE A 32 -11.85 -10.29 -5.12
CA ILE A 32 -11.48 -8.87 -5.29
C ILE A 32 -12.59 -8.02 -5.91
N SER A 33 -13.52 -8.63 -6.64
CA SER A 33 -14.59 -7.90 -7.33
C SER A 33 -15.53 -7.20 -6.34
N ASP A 34 -15.74 -7.75 -5.13
CA ASP A 34 -16.54 -7.08 -4.09
C ASP A 34 -15.90 -5.76 -3.63
N ILE A 35 -14.58 -5.66 -3.69
CA ILE A 35 -13.84 -4.44 -3.35
C ILE A 35 -13.90 -3.48 -4.53
N LYS A 36 -13.56 -3.93 -5.75
CA LYS A 36 -13.50 -3.06 -6.95
C LYS A 36 -14.84 -2.43 -7.32
N HIS A 37 -15.95 -3.14 -7.09
CA HIS A 37 -17.30 -2.66 -7.40
C HIS A 37 -17.99 -1.99 -6.22
N HIS A 38 -17.33 -1.86 -5.06
CA HIS A 38 -17.92 -1.17 -3.92
C HIS A 38 -18.15 0.32 -4.24
N ARG A 39 -19.27 0.89 -3.77
CA ARG A 39 -19.67 2.29 -4.04
C ARG A 39 -18.63 3.34 -3.67
N TRP A 40 -17.73 3.03 -2.74
CA TRP A 40 -16.62 3.91 -2.39
C TRP A 40 -15.65 4.13 -3.57
N PHE A 41 -15.47 3.13 -4.43
CA PHE A 41 -14.59 3.16 -5.60
C PHE A 41 -15.32 3.49 -6.91
N ILE A 42 -16.59 3.94 -6.88
CA ILE A 42 -17.39 4.16 -8.09
C ILE A 42 -16.76 5.13 -9.10
N LYS A 43 -15.90 6.06 -8.64
CA LYS A 43 -15.22 7.04 -9.48
C LYS A 43 -13.87 6.54 -10.04
N ILE A 44 -13.44 5.35 -9.65
CA ILE A 44 -12.15 4.78 -10.10
C ILE A 44 -12.39 3.97 -11.36
N ASP A 45 -11.81 4.43 -12.46
CA ASP A 45 -11.57 3.59 -13.62
C ASP A 45 -10.31 2.76 -13.39
N TRP A 46 -10.49 1.47 -13.13
CA TRP A 46 -9.40 0.54 -12.82
C TRP A 46 -8.45 0.32 -13.99
N ILE A 47 -8.91 0.45 -15.24
CA ILE A 47 -8.08 0.26 -16.44
C ILE A 47 -7.21 1.50 -16.66
N ILE A 48 -7.75 2.70 -16.49
CA ILE A 48 -6.98 3.96 -16.56
C ILE A 48 -5.93 4.00 -15.44
N LEU A 49 -6.30 3.59 -14.22
CA LEU A 49 -5.38 3.49 -13.09
C LEU A 49 -4.23 2.51 -13.38
N TYR A 50 -4.55 1.30 -13.86
CA TYR A 50 -3.55 0.27 -14.20
C TYR A 50 -2.57 0.77 -15.27
N ASN A 51 -3.08 1.47 -16.28
CA ASN A 51 -2.26 2.05 -17.35
C ASN A 51 -1.51 3.33 -16.95
N LYS A 52 -1.54 3.73 -15.67
CA LYS A 52 -0.89 4.95 -15.16
C LYS A 52 -1.33 6.23 -15.87
N LYS A 53 -2.59 6.27 -16.32
CA LYS A 53 -3.17 7.43 -17.03
C LYS A 53 -3.99 8.35 -16.12
N LEU A 54 -4.25 7.93 -14.89
CA LEU A 54 -4.95 8.75 -13.89
C LEU A 54 -3.98 9.79 -13.32
N VAL A 55 -4.36 11.07 -13.35
CA VAL A 55 -3.56 12.14 -12.74
C VAL A 55 -3.59 11.96 -11.22
N PRO A 56 -2.43 11.78 -10.55
CA PRO A 56 -2.40 11.60 -9.11
C PRO A 56 -2.82 12.90 -8.40
N PRO A 57 -3.47 12.81 -7.23
CA PRO A 57 -3.88 13.99 -6.47
C PRO A 57 -2.69 14.76 -5.87
N TYR A 58 -1.52 14.12 -5.82
CA TYR A 58 -0.28 14.71 -5.30
C TYR A 58 0.90 14.21 -6.13
N ILE A 59 1.78 15.13 -6.50
CA ILE A 59 3.06 14.85 -7.16
C ILE A 59 4.14 15.40 -6.22
N PRO A 60 4.99 14.55 -5.64
CA PRO A 60 6.07 15.02 -4.77
C PRO A 60 7.07 15.85 -5.55
N THR A 61 7.60 16.89 -4.90
CA THR A 61 8.70 17.68 -5.45
C THR A 61 10.00 16.91 -5.33
N PHE A 62 10.92 17.12 -6.28
CA PHE A 62 12.31 16.71 -6.20
C PHE A 62 13.15 17.51 -7.17
N THR A 63 14.43 17.68 -6.83
CA THR A 63 15.37 18.57 -7.51
C THR A 63 16.34 17.81 -8.41
N SER A 64 16.59 16.53 -8.12
CA SER A 64 17.50 15.69 -8.89
C SER A 64 17.17 14.20 -8.71
N PRO A 65 17.69 13.31 -9.57
CA PRO A 65 17.52 11.86 -9.40
C PRO A 65 18.08 11.29 -8.09
N SER A 66 19.01 12.00 -7.43
CA SER A 66 19.62 11.63 -6.15
C SER A 66 19.02 12.35 -4.95
N ASP A 67 17.91 13.06 -5.15
CA ASP A 67 17.30 13.88 -4.11
C ASP A 67 16.57 13.03 -3.06
N THR A 68 16.99 13.16 -1.80
CA THR A 68 16.46 12.41 -0.65
C THR A 68 15.63 13.24 0.33
N HIS A 69 15.30 14.51 0.02
CA HIS A 69 14.62 15.40 0.99
C HIS A 69 13.21 14.96 1.43
N ASN A 70 12.55 14.08 0.66
CA ASN A 70 11.25 13.50 1.05
C ASN A 70 11.41 12.32 2.05
N PHE A 71 12.63 11.95 2.38
CA PHE A 71 12.96 10.89 3.32
C PHE A 71 13.56 11.49 4.59
N GLU A 72 13.40 10.78 5.70
CA GLU A 72 14.07 11.10 6.95
C GLU A 72 15.56 10.75 6.87
N SER A 73 16.41 11.57 7.48
CA SER A 73 17.84 11.28 7.62
C SER A 73 18.07 10.32 8.78
N PHE A 74 18.75 9.21 8.52
CA PHE A 74 19.18 8.26 9.53
C PHE A 74 20.71 8.30 9.67
N VAL A 75 21.21 7.89 10.84
CA VAL A 75 22.64 7.65 11.01
C VAL A 75 22.96 6.33 10.33
N GLU A 76 23.77 6.38 9.28
CA GLU A 76 24.27 5.18 8.62
C GLU A 76 25.28 4.49 9.54
N GLU A 77 25.03 3.22 9.85
CA GLU A 77 26.02 2.35 10.48
C GLU A 77 26.94 1.77 9.40
N ASP A 78 28.22 1.61 9.72
CA ASP A 78 29.16 1.00 8.78
C ASP A 78 28.77 -0.47 8.54
N ALA A 79 28.38 -0.79 7.31
CA ALA A 79 27.96 -2.13 6.93
C ALA A 79 29.03 -3.18 7.21
N SER A 80 30.32 -2.82 7.22
CA SER A 80 31.40 -3.75 7.59
C SER A 80 31.37 -4.15 9.06
N ILE A 81 30.87 -3.28 9.93
CA ILE A 81 30.67 -3.54 11.36
C ILE A 81 29.47 -4.47 11.54
N VAL A 82 28.37 -4.19 10.84
CA VAL A 82 27.11 -4.97 10.93
C VAL A 82 27.29 -6.39 10.38
N CYS A 83 28.02 -6.54 9.28
CA CYS A 83 28.22 -7.84 8.63
C CYS A 83 29.33 -8.69 9.26
N ASN A 84 30.04 -8.17 10.28
CA ASN A 84 31.12 -8.90 10.91
C ASN A 84 30.58 -10.12 11.68
N GLY A 85 31.10 -11.30 11.36
CA GLY A 85 30.65 -12.57 11.97
C GLY A 85 29.32 -13.10 11.46
N VAL A 86 28.71 -12.45 10.46
CA VAL A 86 27.51 -12.96 9.78
C VAL A 86 27.92 -14.03 8.78
N ASP A 87 27.36 -15.23 8.94
CA ASP A 87 27.55 -16.33 7.99
C ASP A 87 26.86 -16.01 6.65
N GLN A 88 27.67 -15.64 5.66
CA GLN A 88 27.18 -15.27 4.34
C GLN A 88 26.57 -16.45 3.57
N THR A 89 26.82 -17.70 3.98
CA THR A 89 26.24 -18.87 3.30
C THR A 89 24.72 -18.95 3.49
N TYR A 90 24.18 -18.30 4.51
CA TYR A 90 22.73 -18.19 4.73
C TYR A 90 22.01 -17.39 3.63
N PHE A 91 22.77 -16.58 2.87
CA PHE A 91 22.26 -15.75 1.78
C PHE A 91 22.69 -16.28 0.40
N ALA A 92 23.14 -17.54 0.30
CA ALA A 92 23.66 -18.10 -0.94
C ALA A 92 22.66 -18.12 -2.11
N ASP A 93 21.36 -18.12 -1.79
CA ASP A 93 20.26 -18.15 -2.76
C ASP A 93 19.45 -16.83 -2.82
N PHE A 94 19.97 -15.74 -2.25
CA PHE A 94 19.40 -14.40 -2.42
C PHE A 94 19.71 -13.84 -3.81
#